data_AF-A0A7X7JJ78-F1
#
_entry.id   AF-A0A7X7JJ78-F1
#
_cell.length_a   1.000
_cell.length_b   1.000
_cell.length_c   1.000
_cell.angle_alpha   90.00
_cell.angle_beta   90.00
_cell.angle_gamma   90.00
#
_symmetry.space_group_name_H-M   'P 1'
#
loop_
_entity.id
_entity.type
_entity.pdbx_description
1 polymer ?
#
loop_
_entity_poly.entity_id
_entity_poly.type
_entity_poly.pdbx_seq_one_letter_code
_entity_poly.pdbx_strand_id
1 'polypeptide(L)'
;MATVWTVPLDILSRWLDSDEVQTFLSSNDLADASADPKVRLAQFATVTESLQQHVGETYTSVQAASAALFDGINTGLGVPVGLKLAALRLVVTAVHQTRPSPQPLPNTVTEELGRYIFALRDPRSRRVFYVGSGTGNRVFGHVWAALEENEKRQVLTDPETDSAAVRDAVIERIRAIYDSGHDVEHYVLAHGIGPAADGSASATDRLNALVAGFGLYERGGDRPTLTNLSGGDDGKATRIEDLALLYSAERVPDLPVPCVLLEVKQAASREATAEEIYAASRQAWPAGTAVRNTSDLPLIVFADNIVRAVYRAESWEIASRSADAAQWKFTGEVDAELEKQFVHKRVTPDRVGLKRWPAHGWVPHLTSARPGL
;
A
#
# COMPACT_ATOMS: atom_id res chain seq x y z
N MET A 1 23.97 19.54 7.42
CA MET A 1 22.86 19.75 8.37
C MET A 1 22.10 20.97 7.87
N ALA A 2 20.86 20.77 7.42
CA ALA A 2 19.97 21.86 7.03
C ALA A 2 18.92 22.03 8.13
N THR A 3 18.67 23.26 8.53
CA THR A 3 17.55 23.58 9.44
C THR A 3 16.34 23.94 8.59
N VAL A 4 15.24 23.23 8.82
CA VAL A 4 13.97 23.47 8.14
C VAL A 4 12.85 23.63 9.17
N TRP A 5 11.74 24.22 8.76
CA TRP A 5 10.54 24.38 9.59
C TRP A 5 9.46 23.49 9.00
N THR A 6 9.31 22.28 9.54
CA THR A 6 8.32 21.30 9.11
C THR A 6 7.23 21.20 10.17
N VAL A 7 5.98 21.37 9.77
CA VAL A 7 4.84 21.20 10.69
C VAL A 7 4.54 19.70 10.84
N PRO A 8 4.79 19.07 12.00
CA PRO A 8 4.67 17.63 12.13
C PRO A 8 3.22 17.17 12.32
N LEU A 9 2.93 15.89 12.08
CA LEU A 9 1.58 15.29 12.25
C LEU A 9 1.03 15.42 13.67
N ASP A 10 1.90 15.38 14.67
CA ASP A 10 1.59 15.48 16.10
C ASP A 10 1.66 16.92 16.62
N ILE A 11 1.69 17.93 15.73
CA ILE A 11 1.85 19.34 16.12
C ILE A 11 0.82 19.79 17.15
N LEU A 12 -0.42 19.33 17.05
CA LEU A 12 -1.49 19.71 17.99
C LEU A 12 -1.20 19.20 19.39
N SER A 13 -0.68 17.97 19.52
CA SER A 13 -0.28 17.43 20.82
C SER A 13 0.89 18.21 21.39
N ARG A 14 1.95 18.45 20.58
CA ARG A 14 3.12 19.25 21.01
C ARG A 14 2.74 20.68 21.39
N TRP A 15 1.80 21.27 20.67
CA TRP A 15 1.28 22.61 20.91
C TRP A 15 0.54 22.70 22.23
N LEU A 16 -0.31 21.72 22.52
CA LEU A 16 -1.02 21.62 23.80
C LEU A 16 -0.06 21.32 24.96
N ASP A 17 0.96 20.49 24.75
CA ASP A 17 1.91 20.11 25.80
C ASP A 17 3.02 21.15 26.06
N SER A 18 3.07 22.25 25.29
CA SER A 18 4.09 23.29 25.46
C SER A 18 3.88 24.11 26.73
N ASP A 19 4.91 24.18 27.58
CA ASP A 19 4.92 25.00 28.79
C ASP A 19 4.64 26.47 28.50
N GLU A 20 5.18 27.01 27.39
CA GLU A 20 4.93 28.40 26.99
C GLU A 20 3.45 28.64 26.64
N VAL A 21 2.81 27.66 25.98
CA VAL A 21 1.38 27.74 25.62
C VAL A 21 0.49 27.60 26.84
N GLN A 22 0.80 26.65 27.72
CA GLN A 22 0.08 26.46 28.98
C GLN A 22 0.16 27.73 29.85
N THR A 23 1.36 28.31 29.95
CA THR A 23 1.58 29.58 30.66
C THR A 23 0.80 30.73 30.03
N PHE A 24 0.74 30.80 28.69
CA PHE A 24 -0.05 31.81 27.98
C PHE A 24 -1.54 31.73 28.28
N LEU A 25 -2.09 30.51 28.38
CA LEU A 25 -3.50 30.32 28.69
C LEU A 25 -3.81 30.64 30.16
N SER A 26 -2.92 30.29 31.09
CA SER A 26 -3.16 30.38 32.53
C SER A 26 -2.74 31.71 33.18
N SER A 27 -1.76 32.43 32.64
CA SER A 27 -1.19 33.64 33.25
C SER A 27 -1.84 34.93 32.74
N ASN A 28 -2.10 35.87 33.65
CA ASN A 28 -2.55 37.23 33.34
C ASN A 28 -1.39 38.24 33.30
N ASP A 29 -0.17 37.83 33.66
CA ASP A 29 0.99 38.72 33.87
C ASP A 29 1.97 38.74 32.69
N LEU A 30 1.59 38.19 31.54
CA LEU A 30 2.43 38.18 30.34
C LEU A 30 2.32 39.53 29.62
N ALA A 31 3.46 40.17 29.38
CA ALA A 31 3.54 41.51 28.78
C ALA A 31 2.84 41.65 27.42
N ASP A 32 2.76 40.56 26.64
CA ASP A 32 2.16 40.53 25.30
C ASP A 32 0.81 39.79 25.24
N ALA A 33 0.20 39.44 26.38
CA ALA A 33 -1.07 38.71 26.43
C ALA A 33 -2.23 39.62 26.87
N SER A 34 -3.41 39.43 26.28
CA SER A 34 -4.63 40.12 26.73
C SER A 34 -4.99 39.70 28.16
N ALA A 35 -5.41 40.64 29.01
CA ALA A 35 -5.94 40.34 30.33
C ALA A 35 -7.28 39.57 30.28
N ASP A 36 -8.02 39.65 29.17
CA ASP A 36 -9.25 38.89 28.96
C ASP A 36 -8.95 37.45 28.51
N PRO A 37 -9.30 36.42 29.31
CA PRO A 37 -9.09 35.02 28.96
C PRO A 37 -9.79 34.60 27.66
N LYS A 38 -10.91 35.22 27.29
CA LYS A 38 -11.62 34.89 26.05
C LYS A 38 -10.82 35.31 24.82
N VAL A 39 -10.15 36.46 24.89
CA VAL A 39 -9.27 36.94 23.81
C VAL A 39 -8.07 36.01 23.66
N ARG A 40 -7.45 35.60 24.79
CA ARG A 40 -6.32 34.66 24.76
C ARG A 40 -6.72 33.31 24.15
N LEU A 41 -7.87 32.77 24.56
CA LEU A 41 -8.39 31.52 24.00
C LEU A 41 -8.66 31.63 22.49
N ALA A 42 -9.22 32.75 22.03
CA ALA A 42 -9.44 32.99 20.61
C ALA A 42 -8.12 33.06 19.82
N GLN A 43 -7.13 33.80 20.32
CA GLN A 43 -5.79 33.88 19.70
C GLN A 43 -5.10 32.51 19.64
N PHE A 44 -5.17 31.74 20.73
CA PHE A 44 -4.69 30.36 20.77
C PHE A 44 -5.39 29.48 19.73
N ALA A 45 -6.73 29.54 19.66
CA ALA A 45 -7.51 28.74 18.71
C ALA A 45 -7.13 29.07 17.26
N THR A 46 -6.93 30.34 16.92
CA THR A 46 -6.52 30.74 15.58
C THR A 46 -5.13 30.22 15.19
N VAL A 47 -4.16 30.28 16.12
CA VAL A 47 -2.83 29.69 15.87
C VAL A 47 -2.92 28.17 15.74
N THR A 48 -3.75 27.53 16.56
CA THR A 48 -3.98 26.07 16.53
C THR A 48 -4.56 25.64 15.18
N GLU A 49 -5.56 26.37 14.67
CA GLU A 49 -6.17 26.12 13.37
C GLU A 49 -5.14 26.31 12.23
N SER A 50 -4.33 27.36 12.29
CA SER A 50 -3.25 27.58 11.31
C SER A 50 -2.23 26.43 11.32
N LEU A 51 -1.75 26.02 12.50
CA LEU A 51 -0.85 24.87 12.64
C LEU A 51 -1.47 23.59 12.06
N GLN A 52 -2.76 23.36 12.28
CA GLN A 52 -3.48 22.21 11.74
C GLN A 52 -3.57 22.24 10.21
N GLN A 53 -3.82 23.40 9.62
CA GLN A 53 -3.95 23.57 8.17
C GLN A 53 -2.64 23.29 7.44
N HIS A 54 -1.50 23.67 8.05
CA HIS A 54 -0.18 23.54 7.46
C HIS A 54 0.54 22.23 7.81
N VAL A 55 -0.14 21.25 8.42
CA VAL A 55 0.46 19.93 8.75
C VAL A 55 1.08 19.28 7.51
N GLY A 56 2.37 18.95 7.63
CA GLY A 56 3.20 18.34 6.60
C GLY A 56 3.87 19.32 5.64
N GLU A 57 3.57 20.62 5.74
CA GLU A 57 4.32 21.64 5.00
C GLU A 57 5.71 21.84 5.57
N THR A 58 6.65 22.23 4.71
CA THR A 58 8.05 22.48 5.08
C THR A 58 8.51 23.78 4.48
N TYR A 59 9.14 24.60 5.31
CA TYR A 59 9.70 25.89 4.91
C TYR A 59 11.20 25.90 5.10
N THR A 60 11.91 26.57 4.18
CA THR A 60 13.37 26.65 4.16
C THR A 60 13.93 27.80 5.00
N SER A 61 13.06 28.66 5.55
CA SER A 61 13.44 29.76 6.44
C SER A 61 12.39 30.04 7.51
N VAL A 62 12.82 30.62 8.64
CA VAL A 62 11.92 31.06 9.70
C VAL A 62 10.96 32.15 9.23
N GLN A 63 11.40 33.02 8.31
CA GLN A 63 10.57 34.08 7.76
C GLN A 63 9.45 33.50 6.90
N ALA A 64 9.76 32.52 6.05
CA ALA A 64 8.75 31.84 5.24
C ALA A 64 7.75 31.08 6.12
N ALA A 65 8.24 30.36 7.14
CA ALA A 65 7.37 29.67 8.09
C ALA A 65 6.48 30.64 8.87
N SER A 66 7.04 31.75 9.35
CA SER A 66 6.28 32.78 10.06
C SER A 66 5.20 33.40 9.16
N ALA A 67 5.55 33.69 7.90
CA ALA A 67 4.62 34.30 6.97
C ALA A 67 3.43 33.36 6.66
N ALA A 68 3.73 32.09 6.34
CA ALA A 68 2.70 31.09 6.05
C ALA A 68 1.79 30.85 7.26
N LEU A 69 2.37 30.68 8.45
CA LEU A 69 1.62 30.34 9.64
C LEU A 69 0.80 31.51 10.21
N PHE A 70 1.23 32.77 10.02
CA PHE A 70 0.64 33.89 10.77
C PHE A 70 0.16 35.08 9.95
N ASP A 71 0.69 35.36 8.76
CA ASP A 71 0.35 36.60 8.04
C ASP A 71 -1.08 36.56 7.45
N GLY A 72 -1.64 35.37 7.24
CA GLY A 72 -3.03 35.18 6.81
C GLY A 72 -4.08 35.35 7.92
N ILE A 73 -3.65 35.48 9.19
CA ILE A 73 -4.55 35.56 10.34
C ILE A 73 -5.14 36.98 10.47
N ASN A 74 -6.39 37.14 10.03
CA ASN A 74 -7.11 38.41 10.00
C ASN A 74 -8.32 38.46 10.95
N THR A 75 -8.17 37.97 12.19
CA THR A 75 -9.24 37.96 13.19
C THR A 75 -9.46 39.31 13.89
N GLY A 76 -8.65 40.33 13.59
CA GLY A 76 -8.66 41.63 14.27
C GLY A 76 -8.02 41.63 15.67
N LEU A 77 -7.76 40.44 16.24
CA LEU A 77 -7.12 40.27 17.55
C LEU A 77 -5.59 40.17 17.48
N GLY A 78 -5.04 40.02 16.27
CA GLY A 78 -3.62 39.76 16.04
C GLY A 78 -3.15 38.42 16.64
N VAL A 79 -1.86 38.12 16.45
CA VAL A 79 -1.23 36.94 17.04
C VAL A 79 -0.12 37.41 18.00
N PRO A 80 -0.22 37.09 19.29
CA PRO A 80 0.81 37.42 20.28
C PRO A 80 2.19 36.87 19.91
N VAL A 81 3.24 37.66 20.16
CA VAL A 81 4.63 37.28 19.85
C VAL A 81 5.04 35.99 20.56
N GLY A 82 4.62 35.83 21.82
CA GLY A 82 4.86 34.61 22.60
C GLY A 82 4.32 33.35 21.92
N LEU A 83 3.10 33.40 21.39
CA LEU A 83 2.51 32.28 20.65
C LEU A 83 3.23 32.02 19.32
N LYS A 84 3.62 33.06 18.58
CA LYS A 84 4.41 32.90 17.34
C LYS A 84 5.72 32.18 17.61
N LEU A 85 6.46 32.60 18.64
CA LEU A 85 7.74 32.00 18.98
C LEU A 85 7.60 30.55 19.47
N ALA A 86 6.60 30.27 20.31
CA ALA A 86 6.30 28.91 20.75
C ALA A 86 6.01 28.00 19.56
N ALA A 87 5.13 28.43 18.65
CA ALA A 87 4.78 27.66 17.45
C ALA A 87 5.99 27.43 16.53
N LEU A 88 6.80 28.46 16.26
CA LEU A 88 7.99 28.34 15.42
C LEU A 88 9.04 27.39 16.01
N ARG A 89 9.19 27.35 17.34
CA ARG A 89 10.11 26.40 18.01
C ARG A 89 9.68 24.95 17.82
N LEU A 90 8.38 24.67 17.83
CA LEU A 90 7.85 23.31 17.71
C LEU A 90 7.98 22.72 16.30
N VAL A 91 8.14 23.56 15.28
CA VAL A 91 8.25 23.13 13.88
C VAL A 91 9.70 23.13 13.36
N VAL A 92 10.66 23.68 14.11
CA VAL A 92 12.09 23.60 13.75
C VAL A 92 12.56 22.15 13.79
N THR A 93 13.12 21.68 12.68
CA THR A 93 13.68 20.33 12.53
C THR A 93 15.07 20.41 11.92
N ALA A 94 16.01 19.66 12.50
CA ALA A 94 17.36 19.50 11.98
C ALA A 94 17.45 18.28 11.05
N VAL A 95 17.66 18.52 9.76
CA VAL A 95 17.81 17.47 8.75
C VAL A 95 19.30 17.16 8.57
N HIS A 96 19.67 15.93 8.91
CA HIS A 96 21.06 15.49 8.95
C HIS A 96 21.52 14.90 7.61
N GLN A 97 20.64 14.13 6.94
CA GLN A 97 20.90 13.51 5.63
C GLN A 97 19.59 13.42 4.85
N THR A 98 19.67 13.61 3.53
CA THR A 98 18.57 13.32 2.61
C THR A 98 18.45 11.80 2.45
N ARG A 99 17.21 11.31 2.34
CA ARG A 99 16.95 9.89 2.09
C ARG A 99 17.42 9.51 0.67
N PRO A 100 17.91 8.28 0.45
CA PRO A 100 18.30 7.84 -0.88
C PRO A 100 17.07 7.71 -1.79
N SER A 101 17.28 7.88 -3.10
CA SER A 101 16.26 7.60 -4.10
C SER A 101 15.93 6.09 -4.14
N PRO A 102 14.68 5.71 -4.47
CA PRO A 102 14.29 4.31 -4.57
C PRO A 102 15.12 3.58 -5.62
N GLN A 103 15.39 2.30 -5.40
CA GLN A 103 16.09 1.45 -6.35
C GLN A 103 15.10 0.83 -7.35
N PRO A 104 15.52 0.58 -8.60
CA PRO A 104 14.68 -0.14 -9.56
C PRO A 104 14.23 -1.50 -9.01
N LEU A 105 12.99 -1.87 -9.30
CA LEU A 105 12.44 -3.18 -9.00
C LEU A 105 13.14 -4.25 -9.83
N PRO A 106 13.40 -5.45 -9.25
CA PRO A 106 13.84 -6.59 -10.03
C PRO A 106 12.85 -6.96 -11.13
N ASN A 107 13.34 -7.47 -12.27
CA ASN A 107 12.49 -7.85 -13.41
C ASN A 107 11.37 -8.82 -13.01
N THR A 108 11.68 -9.75 -12.09
CA THR A 108 10.72 -10.71 -11.54
C THR A 108 9.55 -10.07 -10.82
N VAL A 109 9.72 -8.88 -10.23
CA VAL A 109 8.67 -8.11 -9.57
C VAL A 109 7.87 -7.33 -10.61
N THR A 110 8.56 -6.71 -11.58
CA THR A 110 7.91 -5.92 -12.62
C THR A 110 6.99 -6.75 -13.52
N GLU A 111 7.36 -7.98 -13.82
CA GLU A 111 6.55 -8.93 -14.61
C GLU A 111 5.26 -9.29 -13.88
N GLU A 112 5.35 -9.58 -12.57
CA GLU A 112 4.19 -9.98 -11.74
C GLU A 112 3.24 -8.81 -11.47
N LEU A 113 3.78 -7.60 -11.26
CA LEU A 113 2.95 -6.40 -11.15
C LEU A 113 2.12 -6.15 -12.41
N GLY A 114 2.68 -6.48 -13.59
CA GLY A 114 2.06 -6.22 -14.87
C GLY A 114 1.69 -4.74 -15.01
N ARG A 115 0.45 -4.46 -15.41
CA ARG A 115 -0.11 -3.11 -15.39
C ARG A 115 -0.80 -2.86 -14.05
N TYR A 116 -0.54 -1.70 -13.46
CA TYR A 116 -1.01 -1.37 -12.12
C TYR A 116 -1.39 0.11 -11.98
N ILE A 117 -2.16 0.42 -10.92
CA ILE A 117 -2.47 1.77 -10.45
C ILE A 117 -1.70 1.98 -9.15
N PHE A 118 -1.03 3.12 -9.02
CA PHE A 118 -0.21 3.46 -7.87
C PHE A 118 -0.51 4.84 -7.32
N ALA A 119 -0.17 5.05 -6.06
CA ALA A 119 -0.26 6.33 -5.36
C ALA A 119 1.08 6.72 -4.74
N LEU A 120 1.39 8.01 -4.79
CA LEU A 120 2.48 8.62 -4.04
C LEU A 120 1.89 9.35 -2.83
N ARG A 121 2.43 9.08 -1.65
CA ARG A 121 1.95 9.62 -0.39
C ARG A 121 3.06 10.36 0.34
N ASP A 122 2.71 11.53 0.85
CA ASP A 122 3.59 12.35 1.67
C ASP A 122 3.53 11.84 3.12
N PRO A 123 4.62 11.31 3.69
CA PRO A 123 4.60 10.74 5.04
C PRO A 123 4.35 11.80 6.12
N ARG A 124 4.63 13.09 5.84
CA ARG A 124 4.52 14.20 6.80
C ARG A 124 3.09 14.67 7.00
N SER A 125 2.22 14.46 6.01
CA SER A 125 0.79 14.79 6.09
C SER A 125 -0.10 13.54 5.99
N ARG A 126 0.47 12.38 5.64
CA ARG A 126 -0.24 11.14 5.30
C ARG A 126 -1.21 11.29 4.12
N ARG A 127 -1.06 12.33 3.31
CA ARG A 127 -1.93 12.61 2.16
C ARG A 127 -1.34 12.01 0.89
N VAL A 128 -2.19 11.36 0.11
CA VAL A 128 -1.88 11.01 -1.29
C VAL A 128 -1.87 12.32 -2.08
N PHE A 129 -0.78 12.59 -2.79
CA PHE A 129 -0.64 13.80 -3.60
C PHE A 129 -0.57 13.51 -5.11
N TYR A 130 -0.41 12.25 -5.50
CA TYR A 130 -0.42 11.82 -6.89
C TYR A 130 -0.95 10.39 -7.00
N VAL A 131 -1.76 10.14 -8.03
CA VAL A 131 -2.22 8.80 -8.42
C VAL A 131 -1.96 8.65 -9.91
N GLY A 132 -1.33 7.55 -10.30
CA GLY A 132 -0.99 7.25 -11.68
C GLY A 132 -1.24 5.79 -12.02
N SER A 133 -1.07 5.45 -13.29
CA SER A 133 -1.02 4.07 -13.75
C SER A 133 0.25 3.84 -14.55
N GLY A 134 0.66 2.58 -14.64
CA GLY A 134 1.82 2.23 -15.45
C GLY A 134 2.24 0.77 -15.31
N THR A 135 3.43 0.51 -15.82
CA THR A 135 4.09 -0.79 -15.83
C THR A 135 5.54 -0.66 -15.33
N GLY A 136 6.12 -1.77 -14.89
CA GLY A 136 7.52 -1.84 -14.45
C GLY A 136 7.86 -0.85 -13.34
N ASN A 137 8.80 0.05 -13.60
CA ASN A 137 9.32 1.02 -12.64
C ASN A 137 8.61 2.39 -12.66
N ARG A 138 7.48 2.52 -13.36
CA ARG A 138 6.77 3.81 -13.55
C ARG A 138 6.42 4.52 -12.24
N VAL A 139 6.23 3.76 -11.16
CA VAL A 139 5.92 4.25 -9.81
C VAL A 139 7.03 5.16 -9.26
N PHE A 140 8.29 4.93 -9.65
CA PHE A 140 9.44 5.72 -9.22
C PHE A 140 9.78 6.87 -10.17
N GLY A 141 9.14 6.95 -11.34
CA GLY A 141 9.55 7.86 -12.42
C GLY A 141 9.60 9.34 -12.01
N HIS A 142 8.57 9.80 -11.28
CA HIS A 142 8.51 11.18 -10.78
C HIS A 142 9.58 11.47 -9.72
N VAL A 143 9.87 10.49 -8.86
CA VAL A 143 10.92 10.63 -7.82
C VAL A 143 12.30 10.69 -8.47
N TRP A 144 12.59 9.82 -9.42
CA TRP A 144 13.84 9.84 -10.16
C TRP A 144 14.02 11.11 -11.00
N ALA A 145 12.94 11.67 -11.54
CA ALA A 145 12.98 12.97 -12.21
C ALA A 145 13.29 14.12 -11.24
N ALA A 146 12.63 14.15 -10.07
CA ALA A 146 12.80 15.19 -9.07
C ALA A 146 14.22 15.22 -8.46
N LEU A 147 14.83 14.05 -8.30
CA LEU A 147 16.16 13.83 -7.74
C LEU A 147 17.28 13.73 -8.79
N GLU A 148 16.96 13.99 -10.06
CA GLU A 148 17.94 14.00 -11.17
C GLU A 148 18.68 12.66 -11.38
N GLU A 149 18.03 11.55 -11.09
CA GLU A 149 18.53 10.18 -11.17
C GLU A 149 18.52 9.65 -12.62
N ASN A 150 19.27 10.30 -13.50
CA ASN A 150 19.23 10.06 -14.95
C ASN A 150 19.52 8.61 -15.35
N GLU A 151 20.41 7.91 -14.65
CA GLU A 151 20.72 6.50 -14.92
C GLU A 151 19.52 5.60 -14.64
N LYS A 152 18.85 5.79 -13.49
CA LYS A 152 17.66 5.01 -13.13
C LYS A 152 16.49 5.29 -14.08
N ARG A 153 16.37 6.52 -14.60
CA ARG A 153 15.33 6.85 -15.57
C ARG A 153 15.46 6.09 -16.88
N GLN A 154 16.66 5.61 -17.25
CA GLN A 154 16.86 4.81 -18.47
C GLN A 154 16.16 3.45 -18.41
N VAL A 155 15.86 2.92 -17.21
CA VAL A 155 15.14 1.64 -17.05
C VAL A 155 13.62 1.80 -17.15
N LEU A 156 13.11 3.02 -17.31
CA LEU A 156 11.69 3.27 -17.51
C LEU A 156 11.28 2.86 -18.92
N THR A 157 10.41 1.86 -19.01
CA THR A 157 9.82 1.40 -20.28
C THR A 157 8.51 2.10 -20.62
N ASP A 158 7.84 2.65 -19.60
CA ASP A 158 6.54 3.29 -19.69
C ASP A 158 6.70 4.82 -19.68
N PRO A 159 6.31 5.54 -20.75
CA PRO A 159 6.50 6.97 -20.83
C PRO A 159 5.62 7.73 -19.84
N GLU A 160 6.10 8.90 -19.42
CA GLU A 160 5.29 9.86 -18.70
C GLU A 160 4.30 10.55 -19.64
N THR A 161 3.01 10.52 -19.29
CA THR A 161 1.93 11.13 -20.10
C THR A 161 1.26 12.32 -19.41
N ASP A 162 1.77 12.73 -18.24
CA ASP A 162 1.21 13.84 -17.48
C ASP A 162 1.46 15.18 -18.21
N SER A 163 0.58 16.15 -18.00
CA SER A 163 0.82 17.50 -18.50
C SER A 163 2.00 18.14 -17.77
N ALA A 164 2.67 19.10 -18.42
CA ALA A 164 3.80 19.81 -17.82
C ALA A 164 3.44 20.41 -16.45
N ALA A 165 2.25 21.00 -16.30
CA ALA A 165 1.79 21.59 -15.05
C ALA A 165 1.62 20.55 -13.93
N VAL A 166 1.08 19.36 -14.23
CA VAL A 166 0.94 18.28 -13.24
C VAL A 166 2.31 17.77 -12.83
N ARG A 167 3.19 17.51 -13.80
CA ARG A 167 4.55 17.04 -13.55
C ARG A 167 5.35 18.01 -12.68
N ASP A 168 5.31 19.30 -13.01
CA ASP A 168 6.06 20.32 -12.27
C ASP A 168 5.57 20.40 -10.81
N ALA A 169 4.25 20.35 -10.57
CA ALA A 169 3.67 20.30 -9.22
C ALA A 169 4.04 19.03 -8.43
N VAL A 170 4.09 17.88 -9.10
CA VAL A 170 4.51 16.61 -8.49
C VAL A 170 6.00 16.66 -8.12
N ILE A 171 6.86 17.15 -9.01
CA ILE A 171 8.30 17.31 -8.76
C ILE A 171 8.55 18.27 -7.59
N GLU A 172 7.85 19.42 -7.56
CA GLU A 172 7.94 20.37 -6.45
C GLU A 172 7.58 19.73 -5.12
N ARG A 173 6.46 18.97 -5.09
CA ARG A 173 6.04 18.26 -3.89
C ARG A 173 7.08 17.23 -3.43
N ILE A 174 7.65 16.47 -4.37
CA ILE A 174 8.67 15.46 -4.05
C ILE A 174 9.92 16.13 -3.47
N ARG A 175 10.42 17.20 -4.09
CA ARG A 175 11.58 17.95 -3.57
C ARG A 175 11.34 18.45 -2.16
N ALA A 176 10.17 19.04 -1.90
CA ALA A 176 9.81 19.49 -0.56
C ALA A 176 9.79 18.35 0.48
N ILE A 177 9.39 17.12 0.10
CA ILE A 177 9.44 15.93 0.97
C ILE A 177 10.89 15.58 1.29
N TYR A 178 11.76 15.48 0.28
CA TYR A 178 13.18 15.13 0.47
C TYR A 178 13.97 16.19 1.23
N ASP A 179 13.70 17.47 1.00
CA ASP A 179 14.33 18.60 1.72
C ASP A 179 14.00 18.58 3.22
N SER A 180 12.87 17.98 3.60
CA SER A 180 12.49 17.78 5.01
C SER A 180 13.12 16.54 5.66
N GLY A 181 13.97 15.79 4.94
CA GLY A 181 14.59 14.55 5.42
C GLY A 181 13.72 13.30 5.35
N HIS A 182 12.58 13.36 4.64
CA HIS A 182 11.68 12.24 4.41
C HIS A 182 11.81 11.72 2.97
N ASP A 183 11.28 10.53 2.72
CA ASP A 183 11.13 9.95 1.38
C ASP A 183 9.64 9.78 1.03
N VAL A 184 9.36 9.67 -0.26
CA VAL A 184 7.99 9.47 -0.76
C VAL A 184 7.57 8.02 -0.51
N GLU A 185 6.39 7.83 0.07
CA GLU A 185 5.81 6.49 0.21
C GLU A 185 5.13 6.07 -1.10
N HIS A 186 5.41 4.85 -1.57
CA HIS A 186 4.89 4.31 -2.82
C HIS A 186 3.91 3.18 -2.55
N TYR A 187 2.66 3.36 -2.97
CA TYR A 187 1.61 2.36 -2.80
C TYR A 187 1.10 1.86 -4.15
N VAL A 188 0.85 0.56 -4.24
CA VAL A 188 0.09 -0.06 -5.32
C VAL A 188 -1.35 -0.21 -4.86
N LEU A 189 -2.27 0.38 -5.61
CA LEU A 189 -3.71 0.39 -5.32
C LEU A 189 -4.43 -0.79 -5.99
N ALA A 190 -3.94 -1.22 -7.16
CA ALA A 190 -4.38 -2.41 -7.89
C ALA A 190 -3.28 -2.81 -8.89
N HIS A 191 -3.06 -4.10 -9.13
CA HIS A 191 -2.06 -4.61 -10.10
C HIS A 191 -2.59 -5.83 -10.86
N GLY A 192 -1.87 -6.29 -11.88
CA GLY A 192 -2.33 -7.39 -12.74
C GLY A 192 -3.49 -7.00 -13.68
N ILE A 193 -3.62 -5.71 -14.00
CA ILE A 193 -4.75 -5.13 -14.74
C ILE A 193 -4.68 -5.51 -16.22
N GLY A 194 -5.27 -6.64 -16.60
CA GLY A 194 -5.32 -7.12 -17.98
C GLY A 194 -6.23 -6.30 -18.91
N PRO A 195 -6.15 -6.49 -20.24
CA PRO A 195 -7.14 -5.96 -21.18
C PRO A 195 -8.47 -6.69 -20.93
N ALA A 196 -9.49 -5.95 -20.51
CA ALA A 196 -10.84 -6.49 -20.37
C ALA A 196 -11.37 -6.86 -21.77
N ALA A 197 -11.90 -8.07 -21.95
CA ALA A 197 -12.50 -8.50 -23.22
C ALA A 197 -13.78 -7.71 -23.57
N ASP A 198 -14.38 -7.04 -22.58
CA ASP A 198 -15.66 -6.34 -22.63
C ASP A 198 -15.63 -4.96 -21.92
N GLY A 199 -14.46 -4.51 -21.46
CA GLY A 199 -14.31 -3.26 -20.67
C GLY A 199 -14.69 -3.35 -19.19
N SER A 200 -15.35 -4.43 -18.73
CA SER A 200 -15.88 -4.55 -17.36
C SER A 200 -14.77 -4.77 -16.32
N ALA A 201 -13.76 -5.59 -16.64
CA ALA A 201 -12.65 -5.85 -15.73
C ALA A 201 -11.89 -4.56 -15.37
N SER A 202 -11.77 -3.62 -16.31
CA SER A 202 -11.12 -2.33 -16.06
C SER A 202 -11.92 -1.41 -15.13
N ALA A 203 -13.24 -1.55 -15.06
CA ALA A 203 -14.08 -0.79 -14.12
C ALA A 203 -13.94 -1.33 -12.70
N THR A 204 -13.91 -2.66 -12.54
CA THR A 204 -13.66 -3.32 -11.26
C THR A 204 -12.28 -2.97 -10.71
N ASP A 205 -11.23 -3.03 -11.53
CA ASP A 205 -9.87 -2.68 -11.10
C ASP A 205 -9.75 -1.21 -10.67
N ARG A 206 -10.44 -0.29 -11.37
CA ARG A 206 -10.53 1.11 -10.97
C ARG A 206 -11.29 1.31 -9.66
N LEU A 207 -12.40 0.57 -9.47
CA LEU A 207 -13.15 0.59 -8.22
C LEU A 207 -12.27 0.10 -7.07
N ASN A 208 -11.58 -1.04 -7.24
CA ASN A 208 -10.68 -1.59 -6.24
C ASN A 208 -9.56 -0.60 -5.89
N ALA A 209 -8.96 0.05 -6.91
CA ALA A 209 -7.95 1.07 -6.68
C ALA A 209 -8.50 2.29 -5.93
N LEU A 210 -9.75 2.71 -6.21
CA LEU A 210 -10.40 3.80 -5.49
C LEU A 210 -10.62 3.45 -4.01
N VAL A 211 -11.13 2.24 -3.74
CA VAL A 211 -11.33 1.71 -2.39
C VAL A 211 -10.00 1.64 -1.64
N ALA A 212 -8.96 1.10 -2.27
CA ALA A 212 -7.61 1.05 -1.73
C ALA A 212 -7.04 2.44 -1.42
N GLY A 213 -7.20 3.39 -2.34
CA GLY A 213 -6.75 4.76 -2.18
C GLY A 213 -7.43 5.47 -1.00
N PHE A 214 -8.74 5.31 -0.83
CA PHE A 214 -9.45 5.83 0.34
C PHE A 214 -9.07 5.09 1.63
N GLY A 215 -8.79 3.79 1.56
CA GLY A 215 -8.29 3.00 2.68
C GLY A 215 -7.00 3.53 3.30
N LEU A 216 -6.15 4.23 2.53
CA LEU A 216 -4.94 4.88 3.05
C LEU A 216 -5.22 6.02 4.05
N TYR A 217 -6.45 6.51 4.11
CA TYR A 217 -6.90 7.57 5.02
C TYR A 217 -7.64 7.06 6.25
N GLU A 218 -8.02 5.78 6.29
CA GLU A 218 -8.63 5.18 7.48
C GLU A 218 -7.61 5.17 8.62
N ARG A 219 -7.98 5.74 9.77
CA ARG A 219 -7.16 5.67 10.98
C ARG A 219 -7.53 4.37 11.69
N GLY A 220 -6.58 3.46 11.86
CA GLY A 220 -6.78 2.09 12.36
C GLY A 220 -7.55 2.02 13.69
N GLY A 221 -8.88 1.94 13.59
CA GLY A 221 -9.80 1.57 14.64
C GLY A 221 -10.53 0.28 14.27
N ASP A 222 -11.18 -0.36 15.25
CA ASP A 222 -11.82 -1.69 15.11
C ASP A 222 -12.86 -1.80 13.97
N ARG A 223 -13.31 -0.68 13.39
CA ARG A 223 -14.27 -0.67 12.28
C ARG A 223 -13.85 0.35 11.22
N PRO A 224 -13.61 -0.07 9.96
CA PRO A 224 -13.33 0.87 8.88
C PRO A 224 -14.57 1.71 8.56
N THR A 225 -14.36 2.99 8.22
CA THR A 225 -15.45 3.87 7.76
C THR A 225 -16.00 3.39 6.42
N LEU A 226 -15.10 3.00 5.52
CA LEU A 226 -15.44 2.31 4.28
C LEU A 226 -15.88 0.87 4.56
N THR A 227 -17.18 0.63 4.41
CA THR A 227 -17.81 -0.67 4.70
C THR A 227 -17.32 -1.79 3.79
N ASN A 228 -16.89 -1.46 2.57
CA ASN A 228 -16.35 -2.43 1.61
C ASN A 228 -14.88 -2.83 1.88
N LEU A 229 -14.19 -2.20 2.84
CA LEU A 229 -12.90 -2.70 3.35
C LEU A 229 -13.08 -3.89 4.31
N SER A 230 -14.29 -4.10 4.85
CA SER A 230 -14.60 -5.22 5.75
C SER A 230 -14.68 -6.58 5.02
N GLY A 231 -14.59 -6.60 3.69
CA GLY A 231 -14.85 -7.76 2.84
C GLY A 231 -13.65 -8.65 2.50
N GLY A 232 -12.43 -8.32 2.94
CA GLY A 232 -11.19 -9.06 2.64
C GLY A 232 -10.00 -8.15 2.31
N ASP A 233 -8.87 -8.75 1.91
CA ASP A 233 -7.67 -8.01 1.44
C ASP A 233 -7.79 -7.49 0.00
N ASP A 234 -8.80 -7.96 -0.76
CA ASP A 234 -9.14 -7.44 -2.09
C ASP A 234 -9.47 -5.93 -1.96
N GLY A 235 -8.57 -5.06 -2.43
CA GLY A 235 -8.74 -3.60 -2.37
C GLY A 235 -8.02 -2.89 -1.22
N LYS A 236 -7.01 -3.50 -0.58
CA LYS A 236 -6.08 -2.77 0.28
C LYS A 236 -4.87 -2.27 -0.50
N ALA A 237 -4.52 -1.01 -0.28
CA ALA A 237 -3.29 -0.44 -0.83
C ALA A 237 -2.08 -1.10 -0.15
N THR A 238 -1.15 -1.61 -0.97
CA THR A 238 0.06 -2.29 -0.48
C THR A 238 1.29 -1.45 -0.79
N ARG A 239 2.27 -1.39 0.12
CA ARG A 239 3.54 -0.70 -0.19
C ARG A 239 4.29 -1.46 -1.27
N ILE A 240 4.94 -0.73 -2.17
CA ILE A 240 5.70 -1.37 -3.25
C ILE A 240 6.85 -2.23 -2.69
N GLU A 241 7.42 -1.85 -1.55
CA GLU A 241 8.48 -2.64 -0.89
C GLU A 241 7.97 -4.02 -0.43
N ASP A 242 6.74 -4.08 0.08
CA ASP A 242 6.12 -5.34 0.51
C ASP A 242 5.84 -6.25 -0.69
N LEU A 243 5.37 -5.69 -1.81
CA LEU A 243 5.19 -6.43 -3.05
C LEU A 243 6.52 -6.87 -3.67
N ALA A 244 7.55 -6.03 -3.58
CA ALA A 244 8.89 -6.37 -4.04
C ALA A 244 9.45 -7.54 -3.22
N LEU A 245 9.26 -7.53 -1.90
CA LEU A 245 9.65 -8.63 -1.03
C LEU A 245 8.87 -9.91 -1.38
N LEU A 246 7.55 -9.81 -1.55
CA LEU A 246 6.67 -10.91 -1.89
C LEU A 246 7.08 -11.57 -3.22
N TYR A 247 7.26 -10.78 -4.28
CA TYR A 247 7.57 -11.30 -5.61
C TYR A 247 9.05 -11.63 -5.85
N SER A 248 9.93 -11.28 -4.89
CA SER A 248 11.32 -11.73 -4.88
C SER A 248 11.51 -13.14 -4.31
N ALA A 249 10.43 -13.80 -3.86
CA ALA A 249 10.47 -15.18 -3.41
C ALA A 249 11.02 -16.13 -4.48
N GLU A 250 11.78 -17.13 -4.02
CA GLU A 250 12.35 -18.19 -4.87
C GLU A 250 11.21 -18.88 -5.66
N ARG A 251 11.41 -19.17 -6.94
CA ARG A 251 10.39 -19.91 -7.70
C ARG A 251 10.28 -21.34 -7.19
N VAL A 252 9.07 -21.90 -7.25
CA VAL A 252 8.86 -23.32 -6.99
C VAL A 252 9.73 -24.17 -7.93
N PRO A 253 10.23 -25.34 -7.46
CA PRO A 253 10.85 -26.33 -8.32
C PRO A 253 9.81 -26.89 -9.32
N ASP A 254 10.22 -27.84 -10.16
CA ASP A 254 9.29 -28.47 -11.09
C ASP A 254 8.14 -29.14 -10.34
N LEU A 255 6.91 -28.91 -10.83
CA LEU A 255 5.70 -29.38 -10.17
C LEU A 255 5.61 -30.91 -10.26
N PRO A 256 5.14 -31.59 -9.19
CA PRO A 256 4.87 -33.02 -9.26
C PRO A 256 3.77 -33.31 -10.29
N VAL A 257 3.89 -34.43 -10.99
CA VAL A 257 2.88 -34.93 -11.92
C VAL A 257 2.43 -36.31 -11.44
N PRO A 258 1.14 -36.52 -11.13
CA PRO A 258 0.04 -35.56 -11.13
C PRO A 258 0.01 -34.64 -9.89
N CYS A 259 -0.47 -33.41 -10.02
CA CYS A 259 -0.84 -32.53 -8.90
C CYS A 259 -2.02 -31.62 -9.24
N VAL A 260 -2.57 -30.93 -8.25
CA VAL A 260 -3.54 -29.84 -8.43
C VAL A 260 -3.05 -28.61 -7.71
N LEU A 261 -3.12 -27.45 -8.36
CA LEU A 261 -2.88 -26.16 -7.71
C LEU A 261 -4.23 -25.53 -7.37
N LEU A 262 -4.32 -24.99 -6.16
CA LEU A 262 -5.51 -24.36 -5.60
C LEU A 262 -5.19 -22.91 -5.26
N GLU A 263 -5.76 -21.97 -6.01
CA GLU A 263 -5.70 -20.55 -5.67
C GLU A 263 -6.75 -20.27 -4.59
N VAL A 264 -6.30 -19.95 -3.38
CA VAL A 264 -7.17 -19.72 -2.22
C VAL A 264 -6.90 -18.32 -1.69
N LYS A 265 -7.66 -17.34 -2.15
CA LYS A 265 -7.49 -15.93 -1.80
C LYS A 265 -7.46 -15.69 -0.28
N GLN A 266 -8.27 -16.41 0.49
CA GLN A 266 -8.31 -16.25 1.95
C GLN A 266 -6.98 -16.66 2.63
N ALA A 267 -6.14 -17.45 1.97
CA ALA A 267 -4.80 -17.81 2.46
C ALA A 267 -3.75 -16.72 2.20
N ALA A 268 -4.12 -15.56 1.63
CA ALA A 268 -3.21 -14.44 1.42
C ALA A 268 -2.75 -13.79 2.74
N SER A 269 -3.62 -13.77 3.75
CA SER A 269 -3.37 -13.10 5.03
C SER A 269 -2.13 -13.66 5.74
N ARG A 270 -1.27 -12.77 6.22
CA ARG A 270 -0.06 -13.11 6.99
C ARG A 270 -0.37 -13.66 8.38
N GLU A 271 -1.57 -13.39 8.88
CA GLU A 271 -2.04 -13.86 10.19
C GLU A 271 -2.83 -15.17 10.09
N ALA A 272 -3.09 -15.67 8.87
CA ALA A 272 -3.83 -16.91 8.67
C ALA A 272 -3.06 -18.08 9.29
N THR A 273 -3.72 -18.76 10.22
CA THR A 273 -3.23 -19.98 10.85
C THR A 273 -3.29 -21.15 9.85
N ALA A 274 -2.50 -22.20 10.10
CA ALA A 274 -2.53 -23.41 9.28
C ALA A 274 -3.94 -24.02 9.21
N GLU A 275 -4.71 -23.93 10.30
CA GLU A 275 -6.09 -24.40 10.37
C GLU A 275 -7.04 -23.58 9.47
N GLU A 276 -6.88 -22.26 9.44
CA GLU A 276 -7.66 -21.37 8.55
C GLU A 276 -7.33 -21.60 7.08
N ILE A 277 -6.04 -21.76 6.74
CA ILE A 277 -5.60 -22.08 5.38
C ILE A 277 -6.18 -23.44 4.95
N TYR A 278 -6.12 -24.45 5.83
CA TYR A 278 -6.70 -25.74 5.55
C TYR A 278 -8.21 -25.65 5.33
N ALA A 279 -8.93 -24.98 6.24
CA ALA A 279 -10.37 -24.80 6.13
C ALA A 279 -10.78 -24.08 4.83
N ALA A 280 -10.07 -23.01 4.46
CA ALA A 280 -10.29 -22.27 3.21
C ALA A 280 -9.98 -23.11 1.96
N SER A 281 -8.91 -23.91 2.01
CA SER A 281 -8.54 -24.79 0.90
C SER A 281 -9.59 -25.87 0.63
N ARG A 282 -10.36 -26.28 1.65
CA ARG A 282 -11.45 -27.27 1.52
C ARG A 282 -12.78 -26.66 1.08
N GLN A 283 -12.76 -25.59 0.29
CA GLN A 283 -13.96 -25.11 -0.40
C GLN A 283 -14.43 -26.08 -1.50
N ALA A 284 -15.53 -25.75 -2.16
CA ALA A 284 -16.15 -26.59 -3.19
C ALA A 284 -15.40 -26.44 -4.52
N TRP A 285 -14.84 -27.54 -5.04
CA TRP A 285 -14.02 -27.55 -6.26
C TRP A 285 -14.57 -28.47 -7.35
N PRO A 286 -14.31 -28.18 -8.64
CA PRO A 286 -14.75 -29.03 -9.77
C PRO A 286 -13.82 -30.24 -9.96
N ALA A 287 -13.68 -31.08 -8.93
CA ALA A 287 -12.82 -32.26 -8.98
C ALA A 287 -13.43 -33.39 -9.84
N GLY A 288 -12.98 -33.48 -11.09
CA GLY A 288 -13.38 -34.54 -12.02
C GLY A 288 -12.90 -35.94 -11.59
N THR A 289 -13.43 -36.98 -12.24
CA THR A 289 -13.14 -38.39 -11.89
C THR A 289 -11.65 -38.74 -11.98
N ALA A 290 -10.90 -38.16 -12.93
CA ALA A 290 -9.46 -38.39 -13.06
C ALA A 290 -8.66 -37.93 -11.83
N VAL A 291 -9.00 -36.75 -11.29
CA VAL A 291 -8.41 -36.20 -10.06
C VAL A 291 -8.80 -37.08 -8.87
N ARG A 292 -10.10 -37.39 -8.72
CA ARG A 292 -10.62 -38.13 -7.57
C ARG A 292 -10.13 -39.57 -7.49
N ASN A 293 -9.80 -40.19 -8.61
CA ASN A 293 -9.26 -41.55 -8.67
C ASN A 293 -7.74 -41.60 -8.52
N THR A 294 -7.07 -40.45 -8.37
CA THR A 294 -5.64 -40.40 -8.11
C THR A 294 -5.40 -40.47 -6.61
N SER A 295 -4.79 -41.56 -6.15
CA SER A 295 -4.37 -41.74 -4.75
C SER A 295 -3.21 -40.80 -4.41
N ASP A 296 -3.16 -40.33 -3.16
CA ASP A 296 -2.08 -39.50 -2.61
C ASP A 296 -1.77 -38.25 -3.42
N LEU A 297 -2.79 -37.67 -4.09
CA LEU A 297 -2.64 -36.55 -5.00
C LEU A 297 -2.20 -35.29 -4.25
N PRO A 298 -1.04 -34.70 -4.61
CA PRO A 298 -0.61 -33.43 -4.04
C PRO A 298 -1.53 -32.27 -4.45
N LEU A 299 -1.96 -31.50 -3.45
CA LEU A 299 -2.72 -30.27 -3.57
C LEU A 299 -1.84 -29.11 -3.10
N ILE A 300 -1.38 -28.28 -4.04
CA ILE A 300 -0.51 -27.13 -3.77
C ILE A 300 -1.40 -25.90 -3.63
N VAL A 301 -1.57 -25.40 -2.40
CA VAL A 301 -2.38 -24.23 -2.10
C VAL A 301 -1.53 -22.98 -2.19
N PHE A 302 -1.97 -22.00 -2.98
CA PHE A 302 -1.26 -20.74 -3.14
C PHE A 302 -2.20 -19.54 -3.07
N ALA A 303 -1.63 -18.39 -2.70
CA ALA A 303 -2.28 -17.08 -2.69
C ALA A 303 -1.22 -16.03 -3.08
N ASP A 304 -1.60 -15.04 -3.88
CA ASP A 304 -0.69 -14.03 -4.42
C ASP A 304 0.56 -14.63 -5.08
N ASN A 305 0.37 -15.72 -5.83
CA ASN A 305 1.43 -16.50 -6.49
C ASN A 305 2.46 -17.14 -5.54
N ILE A 306 2.21 -17.18 -4.24
CA ILE A 306 3.09 -17.83 -3.27
C ILE A 306 2.39 -19.03 -2.66
N VAL A 307 3.07 -20.18 -2.65
CA VAL A 307 2.55 -21.39 -2.02
C VAL A 307 2.47 -21.19 -0.51
N ARG A 308 1.29 -21.45 0.04
CA ARG A 308 0.94 -21.28 1.45
C ARG A 308 0.92 -22.59 2.22
N ALA A 309 0.50 -23.67 1.58
CA ALA A 309 0.46 -25.00 2.17
C ALA A 309 0.49 -26.06 1.06
N VAL A 310 0.89 -27.28 1.41
CA VAL A 310 0.75 -28.44 0.53
C VAL A 310 0.07 -29.57 1.28
N TYR A 311 -0.98 -30.13 0.69
CA TYR A 311 -1.75 -31.23 1.26
C TYR A 311 -1.69 -32.45 0.35
N ARG A 312 -1.93 -33.65 0.89
CA ARG A 312 -2.25 -34.85 0.12
C ARG A 312 -3.73 -35.18 0.25
N ALA A 313 -4.43 -35.25 -0.87
CA ALA A 313 -5.83 -35.65 -0.87
C ALA A 313 -5.96 -37.15 -0.57
N GLU A 314 -6.69 -37.49 0.50
CA GLU A 314 -7.00 -38.86 0.88
C GLU A 314 -8.38 -39.28 0.39
N SER A 315 -9.36 -38.37 0.48
CA SER A 315 -10.73 -38.63 0.08
C SER A 315 -11.43 -37.38 -0.43
N TRP A 316 -12.53 -37.59 -1.16
CA TRP A 316 -13.34 -36.56 -1.78
C TRP A 316 -14.80 -36.74 -1.41
N GLU A 317 -15.42 -35.69 -0.87
CA GLU A 317 -16.83 -35.65 -0.49
C GLU A 317 -17.58 -34.66 -1.37
N ILE A 318 -18.87 -34.92 -1.60
CA ILE A 318 -19.71 -34.00 -2.38
C ILE A 318 -20.00 -32.77 -1.50
N ALA A 319 -19.54 -31.60 -1.94
CA ALA A 319 -19.78 -30.34 -1.25
C ALA A 319 -21.11 -29.72 -1.67
N SER A 320 -21.41 -29.75 -2.97
CA SER A 320 -22.67 -29.26 -3.51
C SER A 320 -22.99 -29.93 -4.85
N ARG A 321 -24.25 -29.90 -5.23
CA ARG A 321 -24.74 -30.47 -6.50
C ARG A 321 -25.59 -29.42 -7.20
N SER A 322 -25.15 -28.97 -8.36
CA SER A 322 -25.99 -28.20 -9.29
C SER A 322 -26.57 -29.13 -10.35
N ALA A 323 -27.50 -28.62 -11.17
CA ALA A 323 -28.06 -29.36 -12.30
C ALA A 323 -26.99 -29.82 -13.30
N ASP A 324 -25.87 -29.08 -13.40
CA ASP A 324 -24.85 -29.28 -14.43
C ASP A 324 -23.56 -29.94 -13.90
N ALA A 325 -23.24 -29.84 -12.60
CA ALA A 325 -22.03 -30.46 -12.04
C ALA A 325 -22.08 -30.66 -10.51
N ALA A 326 -21.40 -31.70 -10.03
CA ALA A 326 -21.08 -31.87 -8.61
C ALA A 326 -19.76 -31.17 -8.27
N GLN A 327 -19.74 -30.41 -7.18
CA GLN A 327 -18.54 -29.85 -6.60
C GLN A 327 -18.10 -30.71 -5.42
N TRP A 328 -16.79 -30.81 -5.22
CA TRP A 328 -16.18 -31.73 -4.27
C TRP A 328 -15.29 -30.98 -3.29
N LYS A 329 -15.27 -31.50 -2.06
CA LYS A 329 -14.39 -31.07 -0.98
C LYS A 329 -13.43 -32.20 -0.70
N PHE A 330 -12.13 -31.91 -0.63
CA PHE A 330 -11.16 -32.92 -0.25
C PHE A 330 -11.06 -33.02 1.28
N THR A 331 -10.62 -34.17 1.75
CA THR A 331 -10.08 -34.40 3.09
C THR A 331 -8.70 -35.01 2.91
N GLY A 332 -7.74 -34.55 3.71
CA GLY A 332 -6.35 -34.92 3.53
C GLY A 332 -5.44 -34.30 4.59
N GLU A 333 -4.19 -34.74 4.60
CA GLU A 333 -3.17 -34.30 5.57
C GLU A 333 -2.10 -33.43 4.90
N VAL A 334 -1.30 -32.75 5.73
CA VAL A 334 -0.16 -31.93 5.27
C VAL A 334 0.92 -32.81 4.66
N ASP A 335 1.42 -32.41 3.49
CA ASP A 335 2.60 -33.02 2.88
C ASP A 335 3.88 -32.33 3.38
N ALA A 336 4.43 -32.78 4.50
CA ALA A 336 5.61 -32.18 5.11
C ALA A 336 6.86 -32.17 4.21
N GLU A 337 6.94 -33.04 3.21
CA GLU A 337 8.09 -33.10 2.31
C GLU A 337 7.96 -32.08 1.18
N LEU A 338 6.78 -32.02 0.54
CA LEU A 338 6.51 -30.98 -0.44
C LEU A 338 6.41 -29.60 0.18
N GLU A 339 5.94 -29.46 1.43
CA GLU A 339 5.92 -28.16 2.08
C GLU A 339 7.31 -27.52 2.18
N LYS A 340 8.33 -28.30 2.58
CA LYS A 340 9.72 -27.81 2.61
C LYS A 340 10.22 -27.34 1.26
N GLN A 341 9.73 -27.96 0.18
CA GLN A 341 10.19 -27.68 -1.18
C GLN A 341 9.42 -26.53 -1.83
N PHE A 342 8.15 -26.32 -1.47
CA PHE A 342 7.24 -25.43 -2.18
C PHE A 342 6.75 -24.25 -1.34
N VAL A 343 6.52 -24.39 -0.03
CA VAL A 343 5.95 -23.30 0.78
C VAL A 343 6.89 -22.09 0.79
N HIS A 344 6.30 -20.88 0.78
CA HIS A 344 6.97 -19.60 0.60
C HIS A 344 7.67 -19.41 -0.75
N LYS A 345 7.61 -20.40 -1.65
CA LYS A 345 8.09 -20.25 -3.01
C LYS A 345 6.98 -19.80 -3.95
N ARG A 346 7.41 -19.18 -5.04
CA ARG A 346 6.55 -18.54 -6.02
C ARG A 346 6.14 -19.50 -7.13
N VAL A 347 4.84 -19.64 -7.35
CA VAL A 347 4.23 -20.43 -8.43
C VAL A 347 3.56 -19.50 -9.43
N THR A 348 3.77 -19.77 -10.72
CA THR A 348 3.31 -18.91 -11.82
C THR A 348 2.55 -19.72 -12.88
N PRO A 349 1.60 -19.12 -13.63
CA PRO A 349 0.73 -19.86 -14.56
C PRO A 349 1.49 -20.63 -15.64
N ASP A 350 2.64 -20.13 -16.08
CA ASP A 350 3.47 -20.76 -17.10
C ASP A 350 4.01 -22.13 -16.67
N ARG A 351 4.12 -22.40 -15.36
CA ARG A 351 4.54 -23.70 -14.81
C ARG A 351 3.58 -24.83 -15.17
N VAL A 352 2.32 -24.51 -15.43
CA VAL A 352 1.28 -25.43 -15.86
C VAL A 352 0.82 -25.17 -17.30
N GLY A 353 1.58 -24.38 -18.06
CA GLY A 353 1.26 -24.05 -19.45
C GLY A 353 0.11 -23.05 -19.63
N LEU A 354 -0.24 -22.30 -18.60
CA LEU A 354 -1.28 -21.28 -18.65
C LEU A 354 -0.69 -19.88 -18.88
N LYS A 355 -1.46 -18.99 -19.52
CA LYS A 355 -1.10 -17.56 -19.64
C LYS A 355 -1.52 -16.72 -18.43
N ARG A 356 -2.54 -17.15 -17.71
CA ARG A 356 -3.09 -16.50 -16.50
C ARG A 356 -3.79 -17.54 -15.64
N TRP A 357 -3.88 -17.30 -14.34
CA TRP A 357 -4.68 -18.14 -13.45
C TRP A 357 -6.18 -18.06 -13.81
N PRO A 358 -6.91 -19.18 -13.73
CA PRO A 358 -8.34 -19.16 -13.96
C PRO A 358 -9.06 -18.53 -12.76
N ALA A 359 -10.10 -17.73 -13.01
CA ALA A 359 -10.81 -16.99 -11.96
C ALA A 359 -11.44 -17.87 -10.85
N HIS A 360 -11.65 -19.15 -11.13
CA HIS A 360 -12.19 -20.12 -10.18
C HIS A 360 -11.11 -20.85 -9.36
N GLY A 361 -9.82 -20.55 -9.58
CA GLY A 361 -8.69 -21.02 -8.76
C GLY A 361 -8.31 -22.49 -8.84
N TRP A 362 -9.05 -23.32 -9.59
CA TRP A 362 -8.78 -24.75 -9.73
C TRP A 362 -7.92 -25.07 -10.94
N VAL A 363 -6.75 -25.68 -10.73
CA VAL A 363 -5.78 -25.95 -11.79
C VAL A 363 -5.23 -27.38 -11.70
N PRO A 364 -5.79 -28.34 -12.46
CA PRO A 364 -5.28 -29.69 -12.50
C PRO A 364 -4.05 -29.80 -13.40
N HIS A 365 -2.98 -30.41 -12.90
CA HIS A 365 -1.75 -30.70 -13.62
C HIS A 365 -1.49 -32.21 -13.61
N LEU A 366 -2.23 -32.93 -14.47
CA LEU A 366 -2.28 -34.40 -14.44
C LEU A 366 -1.30 -35.09 -15.39
N THR A 367 -0.76 -34.36 -16.37
CA THR A 367 0.14 -34.90 -17.38
C THR A 367 1.23 -33.89 -17.73
N SER A 368 2.40 -34.41 -18.11
CA SER A 368 3.54 -33.62 -18.60
C SER A 368 3.39 -33.16 -20.06
N ALA A 369 2.33 -33.61 -20.76
CA ALA A 369 2.05 -33.22 -22.12
C ALA A 369 1.51 -31.77 -22.15
N ARG A 370 2.30 -30.83 -22.68
CA ARG A 370 1.85 -29.47 -22.95
C ARG A 370 0.62 -29.54 -23.89
N PRO A 371 -0.55 -28.99 -23.51
CA PRO A 371 -1.67 -28.93 -24.43
C PRO A 371 -1.32 -27.95 -25.55
N GLY A 372 -1.08 -28.47 -26.76
CA GLY A 372 -1.11 -27.73 -28.03
C GLY A 372 -0.09 -26.60 -28.21
N LEU A 373 0.97 -26.89 -28.97
CA LEU A 373 1.58 -25.90 -29.87
C LEU A 373 0.63 -25.58 -31.02
#